data_AF-A0A0B6Y0U3-F1
#
_entry.id   AF-A0A0B6Y0U3-F1
#
_cell.length_a   1.000
_cell.length_b   1.000
_cell.length_c   1.000
_cell.angle_alpha   90.00
_cell.angle_beta   90.00
_cell.angle_gamma   90.00
#
_symmetry.space_group_name_H-M   'P 1'
#
loop_
_entity.id
_entity.type
_entity.pdbx_description
1 polymer ?
#
loop_
_entity_poly.entity_id
_entity_poly.type
_entity_poly.pdbx_seq_one_letter_code
_entity_poly.pdbx_strand_id
1 'polypeptide(L)'
;MGVFEGLIIALDLGYSLNVSKKAELKNKVVQNGGTVSYVVTRKCHFVVTTDPEKCDVSSKCRMAIKHGLPVLKLDYIWDSLQMQILLPFDLYVVGGKSKTLDFKSGKIGRA
;
A
#
# COMPACT_ATOMS: atom_id res chain seq x y z
N MET A 1 2.07 20.74 -4.77
CA MET A 1 1.55 19.37 -4.97
C MET A 1 2.17 18.48 -3.92
N GLY A 2 1.37 17.64 -3.27
CA GLY A 2 1.85 16.74 -2.22
C GLY A 2 2.31 15.39 -2.79
N VAL A 3 3.29 14.73 -2.15
CA VAL A 3 3.81 13.43 -2.61
C VAL A 3 2.71 12.39 -2.80
N PHE A 4 1.65 12.43 -1.97
CA PHE A 4 0.54 11.48 -1.99
C PHE A 4 -0.78 12.10 -2.47
N GLU A 5 -0.71 13.19 -3.21
CA GLU A 5 -1.89 13.94 -3.64
C GLU A 5 -2.93 13.05 -4.37
N GLY A 6 -4.17 13.08 -3.90
CA GLY A 6 -5.28 12.29 -4.45
C GLY A 6 -5.27 10.80 -4.09
N LEU A 7 -4.25 10.31 -3.37
CA LEU A 7 -4.16 8.90 -2.99
C LEU A 7 -4.92 8.61 -1.70
N ILE A 8 -5.71 7.54 -1.72
CA ILE A 8 -6.38 6.98 -0.54
C ILE A 8 -5.59 5.75 -0.07
N ILE A 9 -4.94 5.85 1.07
CA ILE A 9 -4.00 4.88 1.61
C ILE A 9 -4.64 4.20 2.81
N ALA A 10 -4.85 2.89 2.73
CA ALA A 10 -5.35 2.13 3.87
C ALA A 10 -4.19 1.64 4.76
N LEU A 11 -4.35 1.72 6.08
CA LEU A 11 -3.30 1.38 7.03
C LEU A 11 -3.58 0.06 7.76
N ASP A 12 -2.66 -0.88 7.64
CA ASP A 12 -2.59 -2.13 8.38
C ASP A 12 -1.45 -2.07 9.41
N LEU A 13 -1.72 -1.44 10.55
CA LEU A 13 -0.71 -1.17 11.58
C LEU A 13 -0.83 -2.19 12.71
N GLY A 14 0.23 -2.95 12.92
CA GLY A 14 0.36 -3.91 14.00
C GLY A 14 0.34 -3.27 15.39
N TYR A 15 0.25 -4.13 16.41
CA TYR A 15 0.26 -3.71 17.81
C TYR A 15 1.63 -3.24 18.28
N SER A 16 2.71 -3.66 17.60
CA SER A 16 4.09 -3.27 17.90
C SER A 16 4.35 -1.77 17.69
N LEU A 17 3.55 -1.10 16.85
CA LEU A 17 3.61 0.35 16.71
C LEU A 17 2.87 1.04 17.86
N ASN A 18 3.60 1.90 18.57
CA ASN A 18 3.03 2.78 19.58
C ASN A 18 2.08 3.82 18.96
N VAL A 19 1.21 4.40 19.79
CA VAL A 19 0.19 5.37 19.35
C VAL A 19 0.81 6.60 18.69
N SER A 20 1.94 7.10 19.21
CA SER A 20 2.64 8.26 18.67
C SER A 20 3.13 8.05 17.24
N LYS A 21 3.74 6.89 16.93
CA LYS A 21 4.18 6.56 15.57
C LYS A 21 3.03 6.38 14.60
N LYS A 22 1.90 5.82 15.07
CA LYS A 22 0.67 5.72 14.25
C LYS A 22 0.12 7.10 13.91
N ALA A 23 0.11 8.02 14.88
CA ALA A 23 -0.31 9.40 14.68
C ALA A 23 0.64 10.16 13.74
N GLU A 24 1.94 9.99 13.92
CA GLU A 24 2.96 10.58 13.05
C GLU A 24 2.79 10.15 11.60
N LEU A 25 2.69 8.84 11.35
CA LEU A 25 2.47 8.29 10.01
C LEU A 25 1.22 8.89 9.36
N LYS A 26 0.10 8.92 10.09
CA LYS A 26 -1.15 9.52 9.62
C LYS A 26 -0.93 10.98 9.23
N ASN A 27 -0.32 11.76 10.11
CA ASN A 27 -0.09 13.19 9.90
C ASN A 27 0.79 13.44 8.68
N LYS A 28 1.86 12.66 8.51
CA LYS A 28 2.76 12.75 7.35
C LYS A 28 2.04 12.46 6.05
N VAL A 29 1.18 11.43 5.99
CA VAL A 29 0.38 11.15 4.78
C VAL A 29 -0.55 12.32 4.46
N VAL A 30 -1.29 12.83 5.45
CA VAL A 30 -2.28 13.92 5.25
C VAL A 30 -1.62 15.24 4.88
N GLN A 31 -0.51 15.60 5.56
CA GLN A 31 0.25 16.82 5.25
C GLN A 31 0.83 16.82 3.83
N ASN A 32 0.99 15.64 3.23
CA ASN A 32 1.50 15.46 1.87
C ASN A 32 0.40 15.13 0.85
N GLY A 33 -0.84 15.56 1.12
CA GLY A 33 -1.97 15.50 0.18
C GLY A 33 -2.67 14.15 0.08
N GLY A 34 -2.25 13.15 0.86
CA GLY A 34 -2.88 11.83 0.91
C GLY A 34 -4.07 11.77 1.86
N THR A 35 -4.91 10.77 1.68
CA THR A 35 -6.02 10.44 2.58
C THR A 35 -5.77 9.10 3.24
N VAL A 36 -5.90 9.02 4.57
CA VAL A 36 -5.78 7.77 5.33
C VAL A 36 -7.14 7.11 5.50
N SER A 37 -7.22 5.80 5.23
CA SER A 37 -8.39 4.97 5.56
C SER A 37 -8.02 3.87 6.55
N TYR A 38 -8.88 3.63 7.54
CA TYR A 38 -8.75 2.47 8.45
C TYR A 38 -9.56 1.27 7.96
N VAL A 39 -10.38 1.46 6.94
CA VAL A 39 -11.20 0.41 6.31
C VAL A 39 -10.66 0.18 4.90
N VAL A 40 -10.38 -1.08 4.58
CA VAL A 40 -9.94 -1.47 3.24
C VAL A 40 -11.17 -1.54 2.34
N THR A 41 -11.24 -0.65 1.35
CA THR A 41 -12.32 -0.59 0.35
C THR A 41 -11.73 -0.46 -1.04
N ARG A 42 -12.51 -0.71 -2.09
CA ARG A 42 -12.08 -0.56 -3.49
C ARG A 42 -11.71 0.88 -3.89
N LYS A 43 -12.02 1.88 -3.06
CA LYS A 43 -11.60 3.28 -3.27
C LYS A 43 -10.16 3.52 -2.82
N CYS A 44 -9.60 2.63 -1.99
CA CYS A 44 -8.21 2.71 -1.60
C CYS A 44 -7.33 2.38 -2.80
N HIS A 45 -6.19 3.05 -2.89
CA HIS A 45 -5.21 2.83 -3.96
C HIS A 45 -4.28 1.67 -3.61
N PHE A 46 -3.90 1.57 -2.34
CA PHE A 46 -3.09 0.48 -1.79
C PHE A 46 -3.25 0.40 -0.26
N VAL A 47 -2.75 -0.70 0.32
CA VAL A 47 -2.62 -0.88 1.77
C VAL A 47 -1.16 -0.80 2.14
N VAL A 48 -0.84 -0.17 3.27
CA VAL A 48 0.51 -0.17 3.86
C VAL A 48 0.50 -0.98 5.14
N THR A 49 1.42 -1.94 5.26
CA THR A 49 1.55 -2.80 6.43
C THR A 49 2.87 -2.61 7.18
N THR A 50 2.82 -2.76 8.50
CA THR A 50 4.02 -2.77 9.37
C THR A 50 4.59 -4.15 9.60
N ASP A 51 3.81 -5.19 9.28
CA ASP A 51 4.19 -6.58 9.52
C ASP A 51 4.07 -7.35 8.18
N PRO A 52 5.01 -7.16 7.23
CA PRO A 52 4.96 -7.83 5.92
C PRO A 52 4.83 -9.34 6.01
N GLU A 53 5.50 -9.96 6.98
CA GLU A 53 5.48 -11.41 7.22
C GLU A 53 4.12 -11.91 7.71
N LYS A 54 3.24 -11.03 8.19
CA LYS A 54 1.90 -11.35 8.69
C LYS A 54 0.79 -10.95 7.72
N CYS A 55 1.14 -10.60 6.48
CA CYS A 55 0.20 -10.22 5.44
C CYS A 55 -0.90 -11.29 5.23
N ASP A 56 -0.53 -12.57 5.26
CA ASP A 56 -1.47 -13.68 5.02
C ASP A 56 -2.53 -13.84 6.14
N VAL A 57 -2.19 -13.46 7.37
CA VAL A 57 -3.10 -13.58 8.53
C VAL A 57 -3.86 -12.29 8.80
N SER A 58 -3.32 -11.14 8.41
CA SER A 58 -3.96 -9.83 8.57
C SER A 58 -5.28 -9.75 7.80
N SER A 59 -6.36 -9.39 8.49
CA SER A 59 -7.68 -9.22 7.88
C SER A 59 -7.68 -8.13 6.81
N LYS A 60 -6.94 -7.03 7.03
CA LYS A 60 -6.84 -5.92 6.08
C LYS A 60 -6.04 -6.31 4.85
N CYS A 61 -4.93 -7.02 5.02
CA CYS A 61 -4.14 -7.53 3.91
C CYS A 61 -4.95 -8.52 3.06
N ARG A 62 -5.62 -9.51 3.67
CA ARG A 62 -6.51 -10.42 2.94
C ARG A 62 -7.63 -9.68 2.18
N MET A 63 -8.21 -8.65 2.79
CA MET A 63 -9.23 -7.81 2.13
C MET A 63 -8.64 -7.00 0.96
N ALA A 64 -7.42 -6.49 1.09
CA ALA A 64 -6.71 -5.79 0.02
C ALA A 64 -6.53 -6.70 -1.19
N ILE A 65 -6.01 -7.91 -0.95
CA ILE A 65 -5.81 -8.96 -1.97
C ILE A 65 -7.14 -9.28 -2.65
N LYS A 66 -8.22 -9.48 -1.87
CA LYS A 66 -9.57 -9.72 -2.40
C LYS A 66 -10.08 -8.56 -3.27
N HIS A 67 -9.69 -7.32 -2.97
CA HIS A 67 -10.04 -6.14 -3.75
C HIS A 67 -9.08 -5.86 -4.91
N GLY A 68 -8.03 -6.67 -5.09
CA GLY A 68 -7.01 -6.46 -6.10
C GLY A 68 -6.09 -5.27 -5.80
N LEU A 69 -6.00 -4.86 -4.54
CA LEU A 69 -5.14 -3.77 -4.08
C LEU A 69 -3.77 -4.34 -3.68
N PRO A 70 -2.67 -3.67 -4.06
CA PRO A 70 -1.36 -4.04 -3.56
C PRO A 70 -1.24 -3.69 -2.08
N VAL A 71 -0.53 -4.56 -1.36
CA VAL A 71 -0.09 -4.36 0.01
C VAL A 71 1.39 -4.02 -0.04
N LEU A 72 1.77 -2.87 0.51
CA LEU A 72 3.11 -2.33 0.49
C LEU A 72 3.74 -2.36 1.88
N LYS A 73 5.07 -2.45 1.94
CA LYS A 73 5.84 -2.18 3.16
C LYS A 73 5.68 -0.73 3.59
N LEU A 74 5.74 -0.48 4.89
CA LEU A 74 5.75 0.86 5.48
C LEU A 74 6.83 1.77 4.88
N ASP A 75 7.98 1.20 4.52
CA ASP A 75 9.13 1.90 3.92
C ASP A 75 8.74 2.74 2.71
N TYR A 76 7.75 2.30 1.92
CA TYR A 76 7.25 3.06 0.76
C TYR A 76 6.86 4.49 1.11
N ILE A 77 6.19 4.68 2.25
CA ILE A 77 5.74 6.01 2.69
C ILE A 77 6.95 6.87 3.05
N TRP A 78 7.87 6.32 3.84
CA TRP A 78 9.02 7.08 4.32
C TRP A 78 10.00 7.42 3.20
N ASP A 79 10.29 6.46 2.32
CA ASP A 79 11.19 6.66 1.19
C ASP A 79 10.61 7.68 0.19
N SER A 80 9.31 7.60 -0.11
CA SER A 80 8.64 8.58 -0.98
C SER A 80 8.69 9.99 -0.39
N LEU A 81 8.52 10.12 0.93
CA LEU A 81 8.66 11.40 1.63
C LEU A 81 10.11 11.89 1.66
N GLN A 82 11.07 11.01 1.89
CA GLN A 82 12.49 11.38 1.91
C GLN A 82 12.96 11.86 0.54
N MET A 83 12.54 11.20 -0.54
CA MET A 83 12.89 11.57 -1.90
C MET A 83 11.99 12.68 -2.48
N GLN A 84 10.93 13.08 -1.76
CA GLN A 84 9.95 14.08 -2.21
C GLN A 84 9.29 13.72 -3.56
N ILE A 85 9.19 12.43 -3.89
CA ILE A 85 8.59 11.91 -5.11
C ILE A 85 7.74 10.69 -4.80
N LEU A 86 6.71 10.44 -5.62
CA LEU A 86 5.93 9.21 -5.53
C LEU A 86 6.76 8.06 -6.14
N LEU A 87 7.28 7.18 -5.29
CA LEU A 87 8.12 6.07 -5.75
C LEU A 87 7.30 4.99 -6.51
N PRO A 88 7.94 4.18 -7.36
CA PRO A 88 7.31 3.00 -7.94
C PRO A 88 6.95 2.00 -6.84
N PHE A 89 5.65 1.79 -6.60
CA PHE A 89 5.20 0.94 -5.50
C PHE A 89 5.51 -0.54 -5.69
N ASP A 90 5.77 -1.01 -6.93
CA ASP A 90 6.03 -2.41 -7.24
C ASP A 90 7.22 -2.98 -6.44
N LEU A 91 8.22 -2.16 -6.15
CA LEU A 91 9.40 -2.53 -5.35
C LEU A 91 9.09 -2.78 -3.87
N TYR A 92 7.93 -2.32 -3.41
CA TYR A 92 7.51 -2.37 -2.02
C TYR A 92 6.37 -3.37 -1.78
N VAL A 93 5.88 -4.04 -2.83
CA VAL A 93 4.76 -4.97 -2.74
C VAL A 93 5.17 -6.22 -1.94
N VAL A 94 4.35 -6.54 -0.95
CA VAL A 94 4.48 -7.74 -0.09
C VAL A 94 3.25 -8.62 -0.13
N GLY A 95 2.20 -8.19 -0.81
CA GLY A 95 0.99 -8.97 -1.05
C GLY A 95 0.06 -8.30 -2.05
N GLY A 96 -0.84 -9.07 -2.66
CA GLY A 96 -1.79 -8.56 -3.64
C GLY A 96 -1.19 -8.40 -5.04
N LYS A 97 -1.93 -7.74 -5.93
CA LYS A 97 -1.51 -7.57 -7.33
C LYS A 97 -0.63 -6.34 -7.48
N SER A 98 0.62 -6.56 -7.84
CA SER A 98 1.49 -5.53 -8.43
C SER A 98 1.04 -5.24 -9.86
N LYS A 99 1.18 -3.98 -10.33
CA LYS A 99 0.79 -3.63 -11.72
C LYS A 99 1.78 -4.16 -12.76
N THR A 100 2.93 -4.71 -12.36
CA THR A 100 4.00 -5.06 -13.31
C THR A 100 3.88 -6.42 -14.00
N LEU A 101 2.88 -7.27 -13.73
CA LEU A 101 2.71 -8.52 -14.50
C LEU A 101 1.23 -8.92 -14.70
N ASP A 102 0.49 -8.10 -15.45
CA ASP A 102 -0.61 -8.59 -16.30
C ASP A 102 -0.10 -8.72 -17.75
N PHE A 103 1.01 -9.45 -17.96
CA PHE A 103 1.21 -10.06 -19.28
C PHE A 103 0.16 -11.15 -19.41
N LYS A 104 -0.96 -10.79 -20.05
CA LYS A 104 -1.85 -11.76 -20.68
C LYS A 104 -0.97 -12.73 -21.45
N SER A 105 -0.78 -13.94 -20.92
CA SER A 105 -0.33 -15.10 -21.68
C SER A 105 -1.44 -15.44 -22.67
N GLY A 106 -1.53 -14.63 -23.72
CA GLY A 106 -2.34 -14.89 -24.89
C GLY A 106 -1.74 -16.07 -25.62
N LYS A 107 -2.51 -17.17 -25.65
CA LYS A 107 -2.40 -18.33 -26.54
C LYS A 107 -1.42 -18.13 -27.70
N ILE A 108 -0.28 -18.83 -27.65
CA ILE A 108 0.42 -19.21 -28.88
C ILE A 108 -0.29 -20.46 -29.37
N GLY A 109 -1.27 -20.29 -30.26
CA GLY A 109 -1.79 -21.41 -31.03
C GLY A 109 -0.64 -21.95 -31.88
N ARG A 110 -0.22 -23.19 -31.64
CA ARG A 110 0.61 -23.93 -32.59
C ARG A 110 -0.29 -24.27 -33.78
N ALA A 111 0.16 -23.85 -34.95
CA ALA A 111 -0.31 -24.33 -36.25
C ALA A 111 -0.12 -25.85 -36.38
#